data_AF-A0AAD8X1H6-F1
#
_entry.id   AF-A0AAD8X1H6-F1
#
_cell.length_a   1.000
_cell.length_b   1.000
_cell.length_c   1.000
_cell.angle_alpha   90.00
_cell.angle_beta   90.00
_cell.angle_gamma   90.00
#
_symmetry.space_group_name_H-M   'P 1'
#
loop_
_entity.id
_entity.type
_entity.pdbx_description
1 polymer ?
#
loop_
_entity_poly.entity_id
_entity_poly.type
_entity_poly.pdbx_seq_one_letter_code
_entity_poly.pdbx_strand_id
1 'polypeptide(L)'
;MFFSSLQANLKARAAEAAANVAKVEEAGKAVMDRRTTLYNRAVTHYHKAKLDRIDLARELEALKPPRSRSWSRISEPLAPRCGESEEAGRSAARKLKLAEQELTRLRQLEQNHLIELNSLRTAEKEKVDDLSRRLTEVEKQRLALQEEVTAKSTELTATAKRWTEGFGALDRGLAAAFPETQEAALTAVGIARESRRQATGEGSSEYFSMEDHLASMAARVDPITKLGWELRKAAEELVPMLWPEEAVPQDISGLISAMERAPDRFLDWKESATRAGADMALSFVLSWYNEVDLGQLEFRRAGVETKLPADLKAARLARASTIADFVDKTVFVADPNPPPSDEDYMDDEEAENVPEDDPAAGSTDAPLA
;
A
#
# COMPACT_ATOMS: atom_id res chain seq x y z
N MET A 1 -8.91 2.24 -0.43
CA MET A 1 -9.98 1.21 -0.47
C MET A 1 -9.57 -0.12 0.17
N PHE A 2 -8.37 -0.66 -0.08
CA PHE A 2 -7.92 -1.95 0.47
C PHE A 2 -7.93 -2.05 2.01
N PHE A 3 -7.47 -1.01 2.72
CA PHE A 3 -7.44 -1.01 4.19
C PHE A 3 -8.84 -1.12 4.83
N SER A 4 -9.83 -0.45 4.26
CA SER A 4 -11.22 -0.49 4.76
C SER A 4 -11.84 -1.88 4.58
N SER A 5 -11.57 -2.53 3.44
CA SER A 5 -12.01 -3.90 3.17
C SER A 5 -11.36 -4.92 4.12
N LEU A 6 -10.05 -4.78 4.38
CA LEU A 6 -9.33 -5.67 5.29
C LEU A 6 -9.83 -5.53 6.74
N GLN A 7 -10.07 -4.29 7.19
CA GLN A 7 -10.60 -4.01 8.52
C GLN A 7 -12.03 -4.54 8.69
N ALA A 8 -12.88 -4.43 7.66
CA ALA A 8 -14.22 -4.99 7.68
C ALA A 8 -14.20 -6.53 7.79
N ASN A 9 -13.28 -7.18 7.06
CA ASN A 9 -13.15 -8.64 7.06
C ASN A 9 -12.64 -9.17 8.42
N LEU A 10 -11.68 -8.46 9.04
CA LEU A 10 -11.20 -8.79 10.39
C LEU A 10 -12.29 -8.63 11.46
N LYS A 11 -13.10 -7.56 11.38
CA LYS A 11 -14.25 -7.36 12.29
C LYS A 11 -15.30 -8.46 12.13
N ALA A 12 -15.60 -8.87 10.90
CA ALA A 12 -16.55 -9.95 10.64
C ALA A 12 -16.08 -11.28 11.24
N ARG A 13 -14.80 -11.64 11.03
CA ARG A 13 -14.20 -12.84 11.61
C ARG A 13 -14.15 -12.82 13.14
N ALA A 14 -13.85 -11.67 13.74
CA ALA A 14 -13.85 -11.52 15.19
C ALA A 14 -15.27 -11.69 15.78
N ALA A 15 -16.29 -11.16 15.11
CA ALA A 15 -17.68 -11.32 15.52
C ALA A 15 -18.16 -12.78 15.42
N GLU A 16 -17.78 -13.48 14.35
CA GLU A 16 -18.08 -14.90 14.17
C GLU A 16 -17.40 -15.77 15.24
N ALA A 17 -16.13 -15.50 15.55
CA ALA A 17 -15.41 -16.20 16.62
C ALA A 17 -16.07 -15.98 17.99
N ALA A 18 -16.48 -14.74 18.31
CA ALA A 18 -17.19 -14.43 19.55
C ALA A 18 -18.54 -15.17 19.66
N ALA A 19 -19.30 -15.24 18.56
CA ALA A 19 -20.56 -15.97 18.52
C ALA A 19 -20.37 -17.49 18.72
N ASN A 20 -19.29 -18.07 18.19
CA ASN A 20 -18.98 -19.48 18.38
C ASN A 20 -18.55 -19.79 19.82
N VAL A 21 -17.78 -18.91 20.47
CA VAL A 21 -17.43 -19.05 21.90
C VAL A 21 -18.69 -19.04 22.77
N ALA A 22 -19.60 -18.09 22.53
CA ALA A 22 -20.87 -18.01 23.28
C ALA A 22 -21.72 -19.29 23.15
N LYS A 23 -21.81 -19.88 21.95
CA LYS A 23 -22.52 -21.15 21.73
C LYS A 23 -21.88 -22.31 22.49
N VAL A 24 -20.54 -22.36 22.56
CA VAL A 24 -19.82 -23.41 23.30
C VAL A 24 -20.05 -23.26 24.81
N GLU A 25 -20.05 -22.04 25.34
CA GLU A 25 -20.36 -21.78 26.75
C GLU A 25 -21.80 -22.17 27.11
N GLU A 26 -22.78 -21.83 26.26
CA GLU A 26 -24.19 -22.19 26.46
C GLU A 26 -24.40 -23.71 26.41
N ALA A 27 -23.78 -24.39 25.44
CA ALA A 27 -23.79 -25.85 25.36
C ALA A 27 -23.14 -26.49 26.60
N GLY A 28 -22.03 -25.91 27.10
CA GLY A 28 -21.37 -26.35 28.33
C GLY A 28 -22.27 -26.24 29.56
N LYS A 29 -22.99 -25.12 29.72
CA LYS A 29 -23.98 -24.93 30.79
C LYS A 29 -25.11 -25.96 30.70
N ALA A 30 -25.69 -26.16 29.50
CA ALA A 30 -26.77 -27.12 29.29
C ALA A 30 -26.34 -28.57 29.62
N VAL A 31 -25.10 -28.95 29.28
CA VAL A 31 -24.55 -30.28 29.63
C VAL A 31 -24.39 -30.42 31.15
N MET A 32 -23.89 -29.39 31.84
CA MET A 32 -23.74 -29.40 33.30
C MET A 32 -25.09 -29.47 34.03
N ASP A 33 -26.11 -28.75 33.55
CA ASP A 33 -27.46 -28.81 34.11
C ASP A 33 -28.09 -30.20 33.90
N ARG A 34 -27.90 -30.78 32.71
CA ARG A 34 -28.36 -32.15 32.42
C ARG A 34 -27.64 -33.19 33.29
N ARG A 35 -26.34 -33.02 33.56
CA ARG A 35 -25.60 -33.89 34.48
C ARG A 35 -26.13 -33.78 35.91
N THR A 36 -26.37 -32.55 36.36
CA THR A 36 -26.88 -32.27 37.72
C THR A 36 -28.27 -32.89 37.92
N THR A 37 -29.16 -32.78 36.93
CA THR A 37 -30.50 -33.39 36.98
C THR A 37 -30.46 -34.92 36.95
N LEU A 38 -29.62 -35.53 36.11
CA LEU A 38 -29.44 -36.99 36.09
C LEU A 38 -28.84 -37.52 37.39
N TYR A 39 -27.84 -36.83 37.94
CA TYR A 39 -27.24 -37.19 39.23
C TYR A 39 -28.29 -37.12 40.36
N ASN A 40 -29.04 -36.04 40.46
CA ASN A 40 -30.10 -35.90 41.47
C ASN A 40 -31.19 -36.98 41.35
N ARG A 41 -31.54 -37.36 40.12
CA ARG A 41 -32.48 -38.46 39.87
C ARG A 41 -31.91 -39.82 40.26
N ALA A 42 -30.64 -40.10 39.96
CA ALA A 42 -29.98 -41.34 40.37
C ALA A 42 -29.86 -41.43 41.90
N VAL A 43 -29.52 -40.34 42.57
CA VAL A 43 -29.42 -40.27 44.04
C VAL A 43 -30.77 -40.53 44.70
N THR A 44 -31.86 -39.95 44.18
CA THR A 44 -33.21 -40.20 44.72
C THR A 44 -33.66 -41.65 44.51
N HIS A 45 -33.39 -42.24 43.34
CA HIS A 45 -33.65 -43.67 43.12
C HIS A 45 -32.83 -44.58 44.04
N TYR A 46 -31.55 -44.26 44.27
CA TYR A 46 -30.70 -45.00 45.20
C TYR A 46 -31.22 -44.94 46.65
N HIS A 47 -31.61 -43.75 47.11
CA HIS A 47 -32.17 -43.58 48.46
C HIS A 47 -33.48 -44.35 48.63
N LYS A 48 -34.35 -44.31 47.62
CA LYS A 48 -35.59 -45.09 47.61
C LYS A 48 -35.32 -46.60 47.69
N ALA A 49 -34.46 -47.13 46.83
CA ALA A 49 -34.11 -48.54 46.84
C ALA A 49 -33.45 -48.98 48.17
N LYS A 50 -32.65 -48.09 48.79
CA LYS A 50 -32.05 -48.33 50.11
C LYS A 50 -33.10 -48.41 51.21
N LEU A 51 -34.13 -47.54 51.18
CA LEU A 51 -35.25 -47.58 52.12
C LEU A 51 -36.08 -48.85 51.91
N ASP A 52 -36.44 -49.17 50.67
CA ASP A 52 -37.20 -50.39 50.32
C ASP A 52 -36.47 -51.66 50.82
N ARG A 53 -35.13 -51.69 50.71
CA ARG A 53 -34.29 -52.79 51.25
C ARG A 53 -34.33 -52.87 52.78
N ILE A 54 -34.35 -51.74 53.48
CA ILE A 54 -34.45 -51.72 54.94
C ILE A 54 -35.82 -52.25 55.38
N ASP A 55 -36.88 -51.88 54.68
CA ASP A 55 -38.23 -52.33 55.00
C ASP A 55 -38.41 -53.83 54.72
N LEU A 56 -37.93 -54.32 53.57
CA LEU A 56 -37.86 -55.77 53.29
C LEU A 56 -37.03 -56.54 54.33
N ALA A 57 -35.92 -55.98 54.81
CA ALA A 57 -35.11 -56.60 55.85
C ALA A 57 -35.84 -56.66 57.20
N ARG A 58 -36.65 -55.64 57.54
CA ARG A 58 -37.51 -55.66 58.73
C ARG A 58 -38.62 -56.70 58.61
N GLU A 59 -39.26 -56.81 57.44
CA GLU A 59 -40.27 -57.85 57.19
C GLU A 59 -39.69 -59.26 57.30
N LEU A 60 -38.48 -59.47 56.75
CA LEU A 60 -37.75 -60.74 56.90
C LEU A 60 -37.37 -61.04 58.35
N GLU A 61 -37.00 -60.03 59.14
CA GLU A 61 -36.71 -60.21 60.57
C GLU A 61 -37.97 -60.49 61.39
N ALA A 62 -39.10 -59.88 61.04
CA ALA A 62 -40.41 -60.16 61.63
C ALA A 62 -40.95 -61.57 61.32
N LEU A 63 -40.53 -62.14 60.18
CA LEU A 63 -40.86 -63.51 59.77
C LEU A 63 -39.92 -64.57 60.37
N LYS A 64 -38.81 -64.19 61.02
CA LYS A 64 -37.98 -65.15 61.76
C LYS A 64 -38.68 -65.56 63.06
N PRO A 65 -38.80 -66.87 63.35
CA PRO A 65 -39.33 -67.30 64.63
C PRO A 65 -38.44 -66.76 65.76
N PRO A 66 -39.03 -66.36 66.91
CA PRO A 66 -38.29 -65.73 67.99
C PRO A 66 -37.11 -66.62 68.39
N ARG A 67 -35.90 -66.05 68.32
CA ARG A 67 -34.67 -66.68 68.83
C ARG A 67 -34.83 -66.91 70.32
N SER A 68 -35.31 -68.11 70.64
CA SER A 68 -35.26 -68.81 71.92
C SER A 68 -34.09 -68.36 72.79
N ARG A 69 -34.38 -67.53 73.79
CA ARG A 69 -33.68 -67.56 75.07
C ARG A 69 -34.52 -68.43 76.00
N SER A 70 -33.87 -69.43 76.59
CA SER A 70 -34.39 -70.45 77.53
C SER A 70 -35.46 -71.43 77.01
N TRP A 71 -35.02 -72.51 76.35
CA TRP A 71 -35.76 -73.79 76.32
C TRP A 71 -35.27 -74.71 77.44
N SER A 72 -35.41 -74.25 78.68
CA SER A 72 -35.18 -75.10 79.86
C SER A 72 -36.30 -74.86 80.87
N ARG A 73 -37.43 -75.52 80.61
CA ARG A 73 -38.58 -75.83 81.47
C ARG A 73 -39.88 -75.52 80.74
N ILE A 74 -40.54 -76.56 80.26
CA ILE A 74 -41.83 -77.06 80.75
C ILE A 74 -42.14 -78.25 79.84
N SER A 75 -42.02 -79.44 80.42
CA SER A 75 -42.55 -80.67 79.89
C SER A 75 -44.01 -80.75 80.32
N GLU A 76 -44.94 -80.58 79.40
CA GLU A 76 -46.33 -80.98 79.58
C GLU A 76 -46.94 -81.41 78.23
N PRO A 77 -47.64 -82.56 78.16
CA PRO A 77 -47.94 -83.19 76.87
C PRO A 77 -49.35 -82.79 76.40
N LEU A 78 -49.44 -82.11 75.26
CA LEU A 78 -50.70 -81.92 74.56
C LEU A 78 -50.63 -82.37 73.10
N ALA A 79 -51.62 -83.21 72.81
CA ALA A 79 -51.94 -84.00 71.63
C ALA A 79 -52.13 -83.20 70.31
N PRO A 80 -52.29 -83.91 69.16
CA PRO A 80 -51.90 -83.41 67.85
C PRO A 80 -53.02 -82.61 67.17
N ARG A 81 -52.68 -81.39 66.74
CA ARG A 81 -53.40 -80.66 65.68
C ARG A 81 -52.41 -80.37 64.55
N CYS A 82 -52.02 -81.43 63.85
CA CYS A 82 -51.31 -81.37 62.58
C CYS A 82 -52.31 -81.04 61.46
N GLY A 83 -52.10 -79.93 60.76
CA GLY A 83 -52.86 -79.56 59.57
C GLY A 83 -52.59 -78.12 59.12
N GLU A 84 -52.89 -77.14 59.99
CA GLU A 84 -52.87 -75.72 59.60
C GLU A 84 -51.50 -75.02 59.82
N SER A 85 -50.63 -75.59 60.67
CA SER A 85 -49.28 -75.04 60.92
C SER A 85 -48.27 -75.36 59.80
N GLU A 86 -48.46 -76.47 59.08
CA GLU A 86 -47.59 -76.84 57.94
C GLU A 86 -47.90 -76.03 56.67
N GLU A 87 -49.15 -75.63 56.45
CA GLU A 87 -49.53 -74.78 55.31
C GLU A 87 -49.03 -73.34 55.49
N ALA A 88 -49.06 -72.81 56.71
CA ALA A 88 -48.43 -71.52 57.04
C ALA A 88 -46.90 -71.58 56.84
N GLY A 89 -46.25 -72.68 57.23
CA GLY A 89 -44.82 -72.91 57.00
C GLY A 89 -44.44 -73.06 55.51
N ARG A 90 -45.25 -73.76 54.72
CA ARG A 90 -45.04 -73.89 53.26
C ARG A 90 -45.32 -72.58 52.52
N SER A 91 -46.29 -71.78 52.98
CA SER A 91 -46.58 -70.44 52.46
C SER A 91 -45.44 -69.46 52.78
N ALA A 92 -44.94 -69.47 54.02
CA ALA A 92 -43.78 -68.66 54.41
C ALA A 92 -42.50 -69.07 53.66
N ALA A 93 -42.26 -70.37 53.46
CA ALA A 93 -41.12 -70.86 52.68
C ALA A 93 -41.21 -70.46 51.19
N ARG A 94 -42.40 -70.45 50.58
CA ARG A 94 -42.60 -69.95 49.22
C ARG A 94 -42.36 -68.44 49.12
N LYS A 95 -42.84 -67.67 50.09
CA LYS A 95 -42.60 -66.21 50.16
C LYS A 95 -41.11 -65.90 50.36
N LEU A 96 -40.42 -66.67 51.20
CA LEU A 96 -38.98 -66.51 51.44
C LEU A 96 -38.17 -66.84 50.19
N LYS A 97 -38.53 -67.91 49.46
CA LYS A 97 -37.90 -68.26 48.19
C LYS A 97 -38.14 -67.20 47.10
N LEU A 98 -39.34 -66.62 47.04
CA LEU A 98 -39.64 -65.51 46.14
C LEU A 98 -38.83 -64.25 46.50
N ALA A 99 -38.76 -63.91 47.78
CA ALA A 99 -37.97 -62.78 48.28
C ALA A 99 -36.46 -62.97 48.01
N GLU A 100 -35.94 -64.19 48.13
CA GLU A 100 -34.55 -64.51 47.77
C GLU A 100 -34.30 -64.36 46.27
N GLN A 101 -35.23 -64.82 45.42
CA GLN A 101 -35.16 -64.62 43.97
C GLN A 101 -35.19 -63.13 43.61
N GLU A 102 -36.09 -62.35 44.23
CA GLU A 102 -36.14 -60.90 44.04
C GLU A 102 -34.86 -60.21 44.50
N LEU A 103 -34.28 -60.60 45.65
CA LEU A 103 -32.99 -60.08 46.11
C LEU A 103 -31.86 -60.38 45.14
N THR A 104 -31.82 -61.58 44.54
CA THR A 104 -30.81 -61.90 43.52
C THR A 104 -30.99 -61.07 42.24
N ARG A 105 -32.24 -60.86 41.80
CA ARG A 105 -32.56 -60.00 40.66
C ARG A 105 -32.17 -58.54 40.91
N LEU A 106 -32.46 -58.01 42.11
CA LEU A 106 -32.08 -56.66 42.49
C LEU A 106 -30.57 -56.49 42.58
N ARG A 107 -29.82 -57.48 43.08
CA ARG A 107 -28.35 -57.46 43.07
C ARG A 107 -27.77 -57.45 41.66
N GLN A 108 -28.35 -58.22 40.73
CA GLN A 108 -27.93 -58.20 39.33
C GLN A 108 -28.21 -56.84 38.68
N LEU A 109 -29.37 -56.25 38.96
CA LEU A 109 -29.73 -54.93 38.44
C LEU A 109 -28.82 -53.84 39.02
N GLU A 110 -28.48 -53.92 40.31
CA GLU A 110 -27.48 -53.05 40.95
C GLU A 110 -26.11 -53.18 40.27
N GLN A 111 -25.64 -54.41 40.02
CA GLN A 111 -24.38 -54.65 39.31
C GLN A 111 -24.39 -54.09 37.89
N ASN A 112 -25.48 -54.29 37.13
CA ASN A 112 -25.63 -53.76 35.78
C ASN A 112 -25.60 -52.23 35.78
N HIS A 113 -26.33 -51.58 36.69
CA HIS A 113 -26.29 -50.12 36.84
C HIS A 113 -24.90 -49.62 37.21
N LEU A 114 -24.15 -50.36 38.04
CA LEU A 114 -22.79 -49.99 38.42
C LEU A 114 -21.84 -50.06 37.21
N ILE A 115 -22.02 -51.05 36.33
CA ILE A 115 -21.28 -51.16 35.06
C ILE A 115 -21.63 -49.99 34.13
N GLU A 116 -22.93 -49.68 33.97
CA GLU A 116 -23.39 -48.56 33.15
C GLU A 116 -22.89 -47.20 33.67
N LEU A 117 -22.92 -46.98 34.98
CA LEU A 117 -22.39 -45.76 35.58
C LEU A 117 -20.88 -45.62 35.36
N ASN A 118 -20.13 -46.72 35.44
CA ASN A 118 -18.71 -46.70 35.16
C ASN A 118 -18.42 -46.42 33.67
N SER A 119 -19.17 -47.02 32.74
CA SER A 119 -18.98 -46.76 31.31
C SER A 119 -19.37 -45.33 30.91
N LEU A 120 -20.44 -44.77 31.50
CA LEU A 120 -20.80 -43.36 31.32
C LEU A 120 -19.72 -42.44 31.90
N ARG A 121 -19.17 -42.76 33.08
CA ARG A 121 -18.10 -41.98 33.69
C ARG A 121 -16.83 -41.96 32.84
N THR A 122 -16.45 -43.09 32.24
CA THR A 122 -15.29 -43.13 31.34
C THR A 122 -15.56 -42.35 30.04
N ALA A 123 -16.74 -42.51 29.45
CA ALA A 123 -17.13 -41.76 28.25
C ALA A 123 -17.21 -40.25 28.48
N GLU A 124 -17.69 -39.81 29.65
CA GLU A 124 -17.67 -38.39 30.03
C GLU A 124 -16.24 -37.89 30.22
N LYS A 125 -15.37 -38.68 30.87
CA LYS A 125 -13.97 -38.31 31.03
C LYS A 125 -13.26 -38.14 29.68
N GLU A 126 -13.46 -39.07 28.74
CA GLU A 126 -12.91 -38.97 27.39
C GLU A 126 -13.38 -37.72 26.65
N LYS A 127 -14.67 -37.35 26.79
CA LYS A 127 -15.20 -36.11 26.20
C LYS A 127 -14.58 -34.87 26.82
N VAL A 128 -14.38 -34.84 28.14
CA VAL A 128 -13.71 -33.73 28.81
C VAL A 128 -12.25 -33.62 28.34
N ASP A 129 -11.54 -34.75 28.24
CA ASP A 129 -10.16 -34.77 27.76
C ASP A 129 -10.06 -34.30 26.28
N ASP A 130 -11.00 -34.70 25.41
CA ASP A 130 -11.07 -34.21 24.01
C ASP A 130 -11.36 -32.71 23.95
N LEU A 131 -12.30 -32.20 24.75
CA LEU A 131 -12.61 -30.77 24.81
C LEU A 131 -11.44 -29.96 25.35
N SER A 132 -10.73 -30.45 26.38
CA SER A 132 -9.52 -29.81 26.89
C SER A 132 -8.43 -29.76 25.82
N ARG A 133 -8.23 -30.84 25.05
CA ARG A 133 -7.28 -30.84 23.93
C ARG A 133 -7.67 -29.79 22.88
N ARG A 134 -8.94 -29.74 22.47
CA ARG A 134 -9.42 -28.75 21.49
C ARG A 134 -9.26 -27.32 22.00
N LEU A 135 -9.52 -27.07 23.28
CA LEU A 135 -9.32 -25.76 23.89
C LEU A 135 -7.87 -25.31 23.80
N THR A 136 -6.91 -26.19 24.15
CA THR A 136 -5.48 -25.86 24.05
C THR A 136 -5.04 -25.59 22.61
N GLU A 137 -5.61 -26.29 21.63
CA GLU A 137 -5.30 -26.06 20.22
C GLU A 137 -5.87 -24.71 19.74
N VAL A 138 -7.09 -24.35 20.14
CA VAL A 138 -7.68 -23.05 19.82
C VAL A 138 -6.89 -21.91 20.47
N GLU A 139 -6.44 -22.07 21.72
CA GLU A 139 -5.58 -21.09 22.39
C GLU A 139 -4.25 -20.91 21.66
N LYS A 140 -3.63 -22.00 21.21
CA LYS A 140 -2.41 -21.97 20.39
C LYS A 140 -2.64 -21.22 19.08
N GLN A 141 -3.75 -21.48 18.38
CA GLN A 141 -4.10 -20.79 17.13
C GLN A 141 -4.35 -19.29 17.36
N ARG A 142 -5.02 -18.93 18.45
CA ARG A 142 -5.24 -17.53 18.81
C ARG A 142 -3.92 -16.79 19.04
N LEU A 143 -2.98 -17.40 19.77
CA LEU A 143 -1.66 -16.80 20.01
C LEU A 143 -0.87 -16.63 18.71
N ALA A 144 -0.85 -17.64 17.84
CA ALA A 144 -0.19 -17.56 16.54
C ALA A 144 -0.78 -16.43 15.66
N LEU A 145 -2.11 -16.29 15.62
CA LEU A 145 -2.77 -15.20 14.89
C LEU A 145 -2.46 -13.83 15.50
N GLN A 146 -2.38 -13.73 16.83
CA GLN A 146 -2.02 -12.49 17.50
C GLN A 146 -0.60 -12.06 17.13
N GLU A 147 0.36 -13.00 17.12
CA GLU A 147 1.73 -12.75 16.66
C GLU A 147 1.75 -12.29 15.21
N GLU A 148 1.04 -12.96 14.30
CA GLU A 148 0.95 -12.56 12.89
C GLU A 148 0.36 -11.16 12.71
N VAL A 149 -0.71 -10.83 13.44
CA VAL A 149 -1.32 -9.50 13.40
C VAL A 149 -0.35 -8.43 13.91
N THR A 150 0.40 -8.71 14.97
CA THR A 150 1.41 -7.77 15.46
C THR A 150 2.58 -7.62 14.49
N ALA A 151 3.05 -8.69 13.88
CA ALA A 151 4.11 -8.64 12.87
C ALA A 151 3.66 -7.78 11.68
N LYS A 152 2.46 -8.07 11.12
CA LYS A 152 1.90 -7.29 10.01
C LYS A 152 1.64 -5.84 10.37
N SER A 153 1.20 -5.53 11.59
CA SER A 153 1.01 -4.13 12.01
C SER A 153 2.35 -3.39 12.11
N THR A 154 3.42 -4.03 12.59
CA THR A 154 4.76 -3.43 12.57
C THR A 154 5.31 -3.22 11.16
N GLU A 155 5.04 -4.14 10.23
CA GLU A 155 5.42 -3.99 8.82
C GLU A 155 4.66 -2.83 8.15
N LEU A 156 3.35 -2.73 8.39
CA LEU A 156 2.52 -1.66 7.83
C LEU A 156 2.90 -0.28 8.41
N THR A 157 3.25 -0.21 9.69
CA THR A 157 3.73 1.05 10.30
C THR A 157 5.11 1.44 9.78
N ALA A 158 6.02 0.49 9.58
CA ALA A 158 7.33 0.74 8.99
C ALA A 158 7.22 1.22 7.53
N THR A 159 6.36 0.59 6.73
CA THR A 159 6.12 1.03 5.35
C THR A 159 5.47 2.41 5.29
N ALA A 160 4.46 2.68 6.13
CA ALA A 160 3.85 4.01 6.22
C ALA A 160 4.89 5.10 6.56
N LYS A 161 5.78 4.83 7.53
CA LYS A 161 6.86 5.75 7.89
C LYS A 161 7.81 6.01 6.72
N ARG A 162 8.22 4.97 5.99
CA ARG A 162 9.07 5.09 4.80
C ARG A 162 8.42 5.97 3.73
N TRP A 163 7.12 5.79 3.50
CA TRP A 163 6.38 6.64 2.57
C TRP A 163 6.34 8.09 3.05
N THR A 164 6.02 8.36 4.32
CA THR A 164 5.99 9.74 4.84
C THR A 164 7.33 10.44 4.72
N GLU A 165 8.43 9.74 4.97
CA GLU A 165 9.78 10.27 4.79
C GLU A 165 10.11 10.55 3.32
N GLY A 166 9.70 9.64 2.42
CA GLY A 166 9.88 9.80 0.98
C GLY A 166 9.12 11.00 0.43
N PHE A 167 7.85 11.17 0.78
CA PHE A 167 7.07 12.34 0.37
C PHE A 167 7.61 13.63 1.00
N GLY A 168 8.03 13.60 2.27
CA GLY A 168 8.66 14.76 2.89
C GLY A 168 9.97 15.15 2.21
N ALA A 169 10.76 14.19 1.69
CA ALA A 169 11.95 14.48 0.91
C ALA A 169 11.62 15.13 -0.45
N LEU A 170 10.61 14.63 -1.16
CA LEU A 170 10.14 15.21 -2.41
C LEU A 170 9.60 16.63 -2.22
N ASP A 171 8.79 16.84 -1.19
CA ASP A 171 8.23 18.16 -0.84
C ASP A 171 9.34 19.17 -0.50
N ARG A 172 10.38 18.76 0.25
CA ARG A 172 11.57 19.59 0.47
C ARG A 172 12.34 19.89 -0.82
N GLY A 173 12.46 18.92 -1.72
CA GLY A 173 13.08 19.12 -3.03
C GLY A 173 12.34 20.16 -3.87
N LEU A 174 11.01 20.06 -3.91
CA LEU A 174 10.16 21.05 -4.58
C LEU A 174 10.24 22.42 -3.92
N ALA A 175 10.27 22.48 -2.58
CA ALA A 175 10.43 23.74 -1.86
C ALA A 175 11.79 24.41 -2.12
N ALA A 176 12.85 23.62 -2.31
CA ALA A 176 14.18 24.15 -2.65
C ALA A 176 14.25 24.62 -4.10
N ALA A 177 13.60 23.93 -5.04
CA ALA A 177 13.59 24.29 -6.45
C ALA A 177 12.69 25.50 -6.75
N PHE A 178 11.59 25.67 -6.01
CA PHE A 178 10.55 26.68 -6.26
C PHE A 178 10.15 27.39 -4.94
N PRO A 179 11.02 28.23 -4.37
CA PRO A 179 10.77 28.88 -3.07
C PRO A 179 9.54 29.79 -3.07
N GLU A 180 9.18 30.37 -4.21
CA GLU A 180 7.99 31.23 -4.40
C GLU A 180 6.67 30.50 -4.13
N THR A 181 6.65 29.16 -4.22
CA THR A 181 5.45 28.35 -3.97
C THR A 181 5.19 28.08 -2.47
N GLN A 182 6.10 28.49 -1.59
CA GLN A 182 6.06 28.17 -0.15
C GLN A 182 4.78 28.66 0.55
N GLU A 183 4.34 29.89 0.27
CA GLU A 183 3.18 30.48 0.93
C GLU A 183 1.87 29.77 0.52
N ALA A 184 1.72 29.47 -0.77
CA ALA A 184 0.59 28.71 -1.29
C ALA A 184 0.54 27.30 -0.69
N ALA A 185 1.70 26.64 -0.58
CA ALA A 185 1.82 25.32 0.02
C ALA A 185 1.41 25.30 1.50
N LEU A 186 1.89 26.25 2.31
CA LEU A 186 1.51 26.36 3.72
C LEU A 186 0.02 26.65 3.89
N THR A 187 -0.55 27.49 3.02
CA THR A 187 -2.00 27.78 3.01
C THR A 187 -2.82 26.53 2.69
N ALA A 188 -2.43 25.77 1.67
CA ALA A 188 -3.10 24.53 1.29
C ALA A 188 -3.05 23.47 2.40
N VAL A 189 -1.90 23.34 3.09
CA VAL A 189 -1.76 22.47 4.27
C VAL A 189 -2.69 22.93 5.39
N GLY A 190 -2.78 24.24 5.64
CA GLY A 190 -3.71 24.81 6.62
C GLY A 190 -5.16 24.45 6.33
N ILE A 191 -5.60 24.59 5.08
CA ILE A 191 -6.95 24.23 4.62
C ILE A 191 -7.21 22.73 4.78
N ALA A 192 -6.25 21.90 4.39
CA ALA A 192 -6.35 20.44 4.50
C ALA A 192 -6.46 19.99 5.96
N ARG A 193 -5.66 20.57 6.85
CA ARG A 193 -5.73 20.32 8.29
C ARG A 193 -7.07 20.74 8.88
N GLU A 194 -7.57 21.91 8.50
CA GLU A 194 -8.87 22.40 8.99
C GLU A 194 -10.02 21.51 8.51
N SER A 195 -9.98 21.08 7.25
CA SER A 195 -10.97 20.13 6.70
C SER A 195 -10.94 18.78 7.44
N ARG A 196 -9.74 18.27 7.78
CA ARG A 196 -9.58 17.04 8.57
C ARG A 196 -10.15 17.20 9.98
N ARG A 197 -9.88 18.33 10.66
CA ARG A 197 -10.43 18.65 11.98
C ARG A 197 -11.94 18.61 11.97
N GLN A 198 -12.58 19.22 10.96
CA GLN A 198 -14.03 19.22 10.83
C GLN A 198 -14.61 17.82 10.60
N ALA A 199 -13.91 16.97 9.83
CA ALA A 199 -14.38 15.62 9.51
C ALA A 199 -14.20 14.59 10.64
N THR A 200 -13.09 14.68 11.40
CA THR A 200 -12.67 13.64 12.35
C THR A 200 -12.64 14.09 13.81
N GLY A 201 -12.70 15.39 14.07
CA GLY A 201 -12.49 15.96 15.40
C GLY A 201 -11.05 15.82 15.92
N GLU A 202 -10.11 15.41 15.06
CA GLU A 202 -8.72 15.19 15.42
C GLU A 202 -8.02 16.51 15.75
N GLY A 203 -7.25 16.52 16.84
CA GLY A 203 -6.54 17.71 17.29
C GLY A 203 -5.45 18.16 16.32
N SER A 204 -4.97 19.40 16.49
CA SER A 204 -3.85 19.90 15.69
C SER A 204 -2.59 19.07 15.95
N SER A 205 -2.15 18.29 14.97
CA SER A 205 -0.84 17.65 14.99
C SER A 205 0.27 18.67 14.72
N GLU A 206 1.31 18.64 15.53
CA GLU A 206 2.53 19.44 15.31
C GLU A 206 3.37 18.87 14.15
N TYR A 207 3.34 17.54 13.97
CA TYR A 207 4.03 16.86 12.88
C TYR A 207 3.23 16.90 11.57
N PHE A 208 3.96 17.06 10.46
CA PHE A 208 3.40 16.90 9.11
C PHE A 208 2.93 15.46 8.90
N SER A 209 1.66 15.30 8.55
CA SER A 209 1.14 14.02 8.11
C SER A 209 1.45 13.77 6.63
N MET A 210 1.19 12.54 6.17
CA MET A 210 1.22 12.21 4.74
C MET A 210 0.38 13.17 3.90
N GLU A 211 -0.85 13.40 4.33
CA GLU A 211 -1.79 14.27 3.64
C GLU A 211 -1.33 15.72 3.61
N ASP A 212 -0.62 16.17 4.65
CA ASP A 212 -0.03 17.52 4.67
C ASP A 212 1.05 17.64 3.59
N HIS A 213 1.93 16.64 3.45
CA HIS A 213 2.91 16.64 2.35
C HIS A 213 2.24 16.59 0.97
N LEU A 214 1.18 15.80 0.80
CA LEU A 214 0.45 15.76 -0.47
C LEU A 214 -0.23 17.09 -0.79
N ALA A 215 -0.84 17.76 0.21
CA ALA A 215 -1.45 19.07 0.04
C ALA A 215 -0.41 20.15 -0.32
N SER A 216 0.74 20.13 0.37
CA SER A 216 1.89 20.99 0.05
C SER A 216 2.34 20.77 -1.39
N MET A 217 2.65 19.53 -1.77
CA MET A 217 3.11 19.20 -3.12
C MET A 217 2.10 19.58 -4.20
N ALA A 218 0.82 19.30 -4.01
CA ALA A 218 -0.23 19.66 -4.97
C ALA A 218 -0.28 21.18 -5.22
N ALA A 219 -0.20 21.97 -4.15
CA ALA A 219 -0.18 23.43 -4.25
C ALA A 219 1.09 23.98 -4.93
N ARG A 220 2.19 23.24 -4.91
CA ARG A 220 3.43 23.62 -5.62
C ARG A 220 3.43 23.22 -7.07
N VAL A 221 2.84 22.08 -7.41
CA VAL A 221 2.79 21.58 -8.79
C VAL A 221 1.93 22.48 -9.67
N ASP A 222 0.84 23.05 -9.14
CA ASP A 222 -0.09 23.86 -9.94
C ASP A 222 0.55 25.15 -10.55
N PRO A 223 1.34 25.95 -9.81
CA PRO A 223 2.12 27.03 -10.42
C PRO A 223 3.14 26.54 -11.45
N ILE A 224 3.80 25.41 -11.18
CA ILE A 224 4.85 24.86 -12.07
C ILE A 224 4.24 24.41 -13.40
N THR A 225 3.08 23.74 -13.37
CA THR A 225 2.40 23.30 -14.59
C THR A 225 1.93 24.48 -15.41
N LYS A 226 1.41 25.53 -14.76
CA LYS A 226 1.01 26.76 -15.43
C LYS A 226 2.21 27.46 -16.09
N LEU A 227 3.31 27.63 -15.36
CA LEU A 227 4.53 28.24 -15.89
C LEU A 227 5.12 27.42 -17.04
N GLY A 228 5.14 26.10 -16.92
CA GLY A 228 5.57 25.21 -18.01
C GLY A 228 4.71 25.33 -19.26
N TRP A 229 3.39 25.51 -19.12
CA TRP A 229 2.49 25.71 -20.25
C TRP A 229 2.69 27.07 -20.91
N GLU A 230 2.81 28.14 -20.12
CA GLU A 230 3.06 29.50 -20.63
C GLU A 230 4.41 29.59 -21.35
N LEU A 231 5.47 29.00 -20.77
CA LEU A 231 6.80 28.95 -21.39
C LEU A 231 6.79 28.14 -22.70
N ARG A 232 6.13 26.98 -22.70
CA ARG A 232 5.96 26.16 -23.91
C ARG A 232 5.27 26.96 -25.00
N LYS A 233 4.16 27.62 -24.69
CA LYS A 233 3.41 28.42 -25.66
C LYS A 233 4.25 29.57 -26.21
N ALA A 234 4.98 30.28 -25.36
CA ALA A 234 5.88 31.35 -25.78
C ALA A 234 6.99 30.83 -26.72
N ALA A 235 7.56 29.65 -26.42
CA ALA A 235 8.55 29.02 -27.28
C ALA A 235 7.94 28.60 -28.64
N GLU A 236 6.75 27.99 -28.65
CA GLU A 236 6.03 27.62 -29.87
C GLU A 236 5.69 28.83 -30.75
N GLU A 237 5.42 30.00 -30.16
CA GLU A 237 5.21 31.25 -30.89
C GLU A 237 6.53 31.85 -31.42
N LEU A 238 7.63 31.73 -30.66
CA LEU A 238 8.91 32.35 -31.01
C LEU A 238 9.67 31.57 -32.11
N VAL A 239 9.63 30.24 -32.08
CA VAL A 239 10.33 29.39 -33.06
C VAL A 239 10.01 29.74 -34.52
N PRO A 240 8.74 29.83 -34.97
CA PRO A 240 8.43 30.15 -36.36
C PRO A 240 8.80 31.58 -36.74
N MET A 241 8.94 32.51 -35.78
CA MET A 241 9.44 33.86 -36.06
C MET A 241 10.95 33.86 -36.31
N LEU A 242 11.70 33.05 -35.55
CA LEU A 242 13.16 32.98 -35.65
C LEU A 242 13.63 32.08 -36.79
N TRP A 243 12.91 30.99 -37.08
CA TRP A 243 13.19 30.04 -38.14
C TRP A 243 11.93 29.77 -38.97
N PRO A 244 11.59 30.66 -39.93
CA PRO A 244 10.38 30.51 -40.74
C PRO A 244 10.34 29.23 -41.59
N GLU A 245 11.51 28.68 -41.91
CA GLU A 245 11.68 27.49 -42.74
C GLU A 245 11.74 26.19 -41.93
N GLU A 246 11.97 26.28 -40.61
CA GLU A 246 12.03 25.09 -39.74
C GLU A 246 10.64 24.77 -39.18
N ALA A 247 10.33 23.47 -39.08
CA ALA A 247 9.11 23.03 -38.42
C ALA A 247 9.21 23.21 -36.90
N VAL A 248 8.13 23.69 -36.27
CA VAL A 248 8.09 23.86 -34.81
C VAL A 248 8.19 22.49 -34.12
N PRO A 249 9.21 22.25 -33.26
CA PRO A 249 9.31 21.01 -32.51
C PRO A 249 8.08 20.79 -31.63
N GLN A 250 7.56 19.56 -31.63
CA GLN A 250 6.40 19.18 -30.80
C GLN A 250 6.81 18.78 -29.37
N ASP A 251 8.08 18.41 -29.18
CA ASP A 251 8.62 17.95 -27.92
C ASP A 251 9.29 19.09 -27.15
N ILE A 252 9.12 19.11 -25.83
CA ILE A 252 9.70 20.15 -24.95
C ILE A 252 11.23 20.18 -25.07
N SER A 253 11.89 19.03 -25.18
CA SER A 253 13.35 18.97 -25.35
C SER A 253 13.81 19.63 -26.66
N GLY A 254 13.02 19.48 -27.73
CA GLY A 254 13.28 20.12 -29.01
C GLY A 254 13.07 21.63 -28.94
N LEU A 255 12.01 22.08 -28.25
CA LEU A 255 11.78 23.50 -27.99
C LEU A 255 12.91 24.12 -27.17
N ILE A 256 13.39 23.44 -26.12
CA ILE A 256 14.54 23.91 -25.32
C ILE A 256 15.78 24.04 -26.19
N SER A 257 16.10 23.02 -27.00
CA SER A 257 17.26 23.05 -27.90
C SER A 257 17.16 24.17 -28.95
N ALA A 258 15.95 24.49 -29.41
CA ALA A 258 15.71 25.64 -30.28
C ALA A 258 15.92 26.97 -29.52
N MET A 259 15.43 27.08 -28.29
CA MET A 259 15.63 28.27 -27.46
C MET A 259 17.09 28.50 -27.07
N GLU A 260 17.90 27.44 -26.91
CA GLU A 260 19.35 27.55 -26.67
C GLU A 260 20.08 28.19 -27.87
N ARG A 261 19.64 27.91 -29.10
CA ARG A 261 20.17 28.52 -30.34
C ARG A 261 19.58 29.91 -30.66
N ALA A 262 18.55 30.34 -29.93
CA ALA A 262 17.85 31.59 -30.23
C ALA A 262 18.75 32.84 -30.15
N PRO A 263 19.69 32.99 -29.18
CA PRO A 263 20.57 34.15 -29.12
C PRO A 263 21.41 34.36 -30.39
N ASP A 264 22.00 33.29 -30.92
CA ASP A 264 22.80 33.35 -32.15
C ASP A 264 21.91 33.69 -33.34
N ARG A 265 20.73 33.09 -33.39
CA ARG A 265 19.75 33.39 -34.43
C ARG A 265 19.27 34.84 -34.40
N PHE A 266 19.15 35.47 -33.23
CA PHE A 266 18.85 36.90 -33.12
C PHE A 266 19.98 37.77 -33.70
N LEU A 267 21.24 37.34 -33.59
CA LEU A 267 22.36 38.04 -34.22
C LEU A 267 22.30 37.92 -35.74
N ASP A 268 22.00 36.74 -36.27
CA ASP A 268 21.77 36.54 -37.71
C ASP A 268 20.64 37.45 -38.21
N TRP A 269 19.54 37.54 -37.48
CA TRP A 269 18.41 38.40 -37.82
C TRP A 269 18.78 39.88 -37.79
N LYS A 270 19.63 40.30 -36.86
CA LYS A 270 20.15 41.66 -36.81
C LYS A 270 20.98 41.95 -38.07
N GLU A 271 21.86 41.03 -38.46
CA GLU A 271 22.66 41.18 -39.68
C GLU A 271 21.80 41.16 -40.95
N SER A 272 20.83 40.24 -41.02
CA SER A 272 19.80 40.19 -42.06
C SER A 272 19.07 41.53 -42.20
N ALA A 273 18.59 42.10 -41.09
CA ALA A 273 17.93 43.39 -41.10
C ALA A 273 18.85 44.53 -41.57
N THR A 274 20.13 44.50 -41.22
CA THR A 274 21.10 45.48 -41.74
C THR A 274 21.33 45.33 -43.23
N ARG A 275 21.37 44.10 -43.75
CA ARG A 275 21.52 43.80 -45.17
C ARG A 275 20.28 44.22 -45.96
N ALA A 276 19.08 43.89 -45.46
CA ALA A 276 17.82 44.33 -46.06
C ALA A 276 17.66 45.86 -46.07
N GLY A 277 18.07 46.54 -45.00
CA GLY A 277 18.10 48.00 -44.95
C GLY A 277 19.10 48.63 -45.92
N ALA A 278 20.28 48.03 -46.06
CA ALA A 278 21.29 48.47 -47.03
C ALA A 278 20.81 48.28 -48.47
N ASP A 279 20.20 47.13 -48.78
CA ASP A 279 19.62 46.83 -50.10
C ASP A 279 18.51 47.82 -50.47
N MET A 280 17.59 48.11 -49.54
CA MET A 280 16.55 49.11 -49.74
C MET A 280 17.12 50.52 -49.99
N ALA A 281 18.13 50.93 -49.21
CA ALA A 281 18.78 52.22 -49.39
C ALA A 281 19.50 52.33 -50.74
N LEU A 282 20.20 51.27 -51.16
CA LEU A 282 20.85 51.20 -52.47
C LEU A 282 19.83 51.21 -53.60
N SER A 283 18.74 50.44 -53.48
CA SER A 283 17.63 50.44 -54.43
C SER A 283 17.05 51.83 -54.61
N PHE A 284 16.86 52.59 -53.52
CA PHE A 284 16.44 53.98 -53.59
C PHE A 284 17.47 54.84 -54.33
N VAL A 285 18.76 54.76 -54.00
CA VAL A 285 19.79 55.57 -54.69
C VAL A 285 19.84 55.24 -56.20
N LEU A 286 19.82 53.96 -56.55
CA LEU A 286 19.89 53.49 -57.94
C LEU A 286 18.64 53.86 -58.74
N SER A 287 17.46 54.01 -58.10
CA SER A 287 16.26 54.49 -58.80
C SER A 287 16.38 55.94 -59.26
N TRP A 288 17.18 56.76 -58.58
CA TRP A 288 17.43 58.16 -58.95
C TRP A 288 18.70 58.34 -59.78
N TYR A 289 19.69 57.46 -59.61
CA TYR A 289 20.99 57.53 -60.25
C TYR A 289 21.38 56.15 -60.81
N ASN A 290 20.79 55.82 -61.95
CA ASN A 290 20.97 54.54 -62.66
C ASN A 290 22.40 54.29 -63.18
N GLU A 291 23.24 55.31 -63.26
CA GLU A 291 24.64 55.21 -63.73
C GLU A 291 25.67 55.11 -62.59
N VAL A 292 25.26 54.97 -61.33
CA VAL A 292 26.20 54.87 -60.20
C VAL A 292 26.85 53.49 -60.17
N ASP A 293 28.17 53.47 -60.37
CA ASP A 293 29.01 52.28 -60.19
C ASP A 293 29.16 51.94 -58.69
N LEU A 294 28.63 50.79 -58.28
CA LEU A 294 28.66 50.32 -56.90
C LEU A 294 30.10 50.08 -56.40
N GLY A 295 31.04 49.72 -57.28
CA GLY A 295 32.45 49.53 -56.91
C GLY A 295 33.14 50.82 -56.46
N GLN A 296 32.67 51.98 -56.94
CA GLN A 296 33.20 53.27 -56.52
C GLN A 296 32.67 53.74 -55.15
N LEU A 297 31.53 53.23 -54.70
CA LEU A 297 30.97 53.55 -53.37
C LEU A 297 31.77 52.89 -52.25
N GLU A 298 32.27 51.67 -52.47
CA GLU A 298 33.10 50.94 -51.52
C GLU A 298 34.40 51.70 -51.21
N PHE A 299 35.06 52.24 -52.24
CA PHE A 299 36.29 53.02 -52.12
C PHE A 299 36.11 54.33 -51.33
N ARG A 300 34.93 54.96 -51.37
CA ARG A 300 34.68 56.27 -50.73
C ARG A 300 34.30 56.20 -49.24
N ARG A 301 34.11 55.00 -48.67
CA ARG A 301 33.59 54.84 -47.30
C ARG A 301 34.62 55.07 -46.19
N ALA A 302 35.93 55.05 -46.50
CA ALA A 302 36.97 55.28 -45.51
C ALA A 302 36.95 56.74 -44.97
N GLY A 303 36.50 56.92 -43.71
CA GLY A 303 36.65 58.18 -42.96
C GLY A 303 35.52 59.22 -43.07
N VAL A 304 34.30 58.82 -43.45
CA VAL A 304 33.15 59.74 -43.59
C VAL A 304 32.48 60.09 -42.26
N GLU A 305 32.40 59.16 -41.30
CA GLU A 305 31.59 59.35 -40.08
C GLU A 305 32.11 60.42 -39.11
N THR A 306 33.42 60.72 -39.16
CA THR A 306 34.06 61.74 -38.33
C THR A 306 33.89 63.16 -38.87
N LYS A 307 33.40 63.33 -40.10
CA LYS A 307 33.36 64.63 -40.80
C LYS A 307 31.98 65.28 -40.91
N LEU A 308 30.90 64.61 -40.48
CA LEU A 308 29.55 65.20 -40.55
C LEU A 308 29.23 66.09 -39.33
N PRO A 309 28.67 67.31 -39.53
CA PRO A 309 28.07 68.14 -38.48
C PRO A 309 26.94 67.41 -37.73
N ALA A 310 26.74 67.74 -36.46
CA ALA A 310 25.74 67.09 -35.59
C ALA A 310 24.30 67.18 -36.14
N ASP A 311 23.91 68.33 -36.68
CA ASP A 311 22.57 68.57 -37.22
C ASP A 311 22.27 67.67 -38.43
N LEU A 312 23.28 67.43 -39.27
CA LEU A 312 23.18 66.53 -40.42
C LEU A 312 23.17 65.05 -39.99
N LYS A 313 23.79 64.70 -38.85
CA LYS A 313 23.70 63.35 -38.28
C LYS A 313 22.28 63.03 -37.81
N ALA A 314 21.61 63.98 -37.14
CA ALA A 314 20.23 63.81 -36.68
C ALA A 314 19.26 63.67 -37.86
N ALA A 315 19.37 64.53 -38.88
CA ALA A 315 18.56 64.43 -40.09
C ALA A 315 18.82 63.12 -40.86
N ARG A 316 20.07 62.65 -40.92
CA ARG A 316 20.44 61.35 -41.52
C ARG A 316 19.79 60.19 -40.78
N LEU A 317 19.87 60.18 -39.45
CA LEU A 317 19.27 59.13 -38.63
C LEU A 317 17.75 59.09 -38.80
N ALA A 318 17.08 60.25 -38.78
CA ALA A 318 15.64 60.34 -38.99
C ALA A 318 15.21 59.75 -40.35
N ARG A 319 15.95 60.06 -41.43
CA ARG A 319 15.69 59.47 -42.75
C ARG A 319 15.99 57.98 -42.81
N ALA A 320 17.06 57.52 -42.17
CA ALA A 320 17.38 56.10 -42.09
C ALA A 320 16.26 55.31 -41.38
N SER A 321 15.68 55.86 -40.31
CA SER A 321 14.51 55.28 -39.66
C SER A 321 13.31 55.20 -40.59
N THR A 322 13.02 56.24 -41.37
CA THR A 322 11.94 56.21 -42.38
C THR A 322 12.20 55.15 -43.47
N ILE A 323 13.45 54.98 -43.91
CA ILE A 323 13.81 53.93 -44.87
C ILE A 323 13.57 52.54 -44.27
N ALA A 324 13.90 52.36 -42.99
CA ALA A 324 13.68 51.10 -42.27
C ALA A 324 12.20 50.71 -42.13
N ASP A 325 11.26 51.64 -42.34
CA ASP A 325 9.81 51.35 -42.38
C ASP A 325 9.37 50.70 -43.70
N PHE A 326 10.16 50.85 -44.77
CA PHE A 326 9.90 50.20 -46.07
C PHE A 326 10.55 48.82 -46.21
N VAL A 327 11.42 48.45 -45.26
CA VAL A 327 12.09 47.14 -45.25
C VAL A 327 11.13 46.09 -44.71
N ASP A 328 10.95 45.00 -45.46
CA ASP A 328 10.21 43.84 -44.96
C ASP A 328 11.06 43.08 -43.93
N LYS A 329 10.67 43.16 -42.66
CA LYS A 329 11.37 42.53 -41.53
C LYS A 329 10.93 41.09 -41.30
N THR A 330 9.93 40.60 -42.05
CA THR A 330 9.40 39.24 -41.91
C THR A 330 10.21 38.22 -42.71
N VAL A 331 11.01 38.70 -43.67
CA VAL A 331 11.84 37.87 -44.53
C VAL A 331 13.28 37.88 -44.02
N PHE A 332 13.82 36.69 -43.79
CA PHE A 332 15.24 36.54 -43.48
C PHE A 332 16.05 36.65 -44.77
N VAL A 333 16.96 37.63 -44.84
CA VAL A 333 17.96 37.72 -45.89
C VAL A 333 19.19 36.96 -45.40
N ALA A 334 19.68 35.96 -46.13
CA ALA A 334 20.93 35.25 -45.81
C ALA A 334 22.16 36.04 -46.31
N ASP A 335 23.32 35.87 -45.66
CA ASP A 335 24.56 36.44 -46.17
C ASP A 335 24.91 35.76 -47.51
N PRO A 336 25.07 36.51 -48.61
CA PRO A 336 25.49 35.93 -49.89
C PRO A 336 26.94 35.40 -49.87
N ASN A 337 27.76 35.79 -48.89
CA ASN A 337 29.13 35.30 -48.73
C ASN A 337 29.41 35.01 -47.25
N PRO A 338 28.80 33.95 -46.69
CA PRO A 338 29.02 33.61 -45.29
C PRO A 338 30.50 33.26 -45.07
N PRO A 339 31.07 33.59 -43.90
CA PRO A 339 32.38 33.05 -43.54
C PRO A 339 32.33 31.51 -43.62
N PRO A 340 33.43 30.84 -44.03
CA PRO A 340 33.50 29.39 -44.01
C PRO A 340 33.14 28.91 -42.60
N SER A 341 32.30 27.87 -42.52
CA SER A 341 31.84 27.38 -41.22
C SER A 341 33.02 26.76 -40.47
N ASP A 342 33.07 26.88 -39.14
CA ASP A 342 34.10 26.25 -38.32
C ASP A 342 34.11 24.71 -38.45
N GLU A 343 33.05 24.11 -39.01
CA GLU A 343 32.96 22.68 -39.32
C GLU A 343 33.75 22.26 -40.58
N ASP A 344 34.07 23.20 -41.48
CA ASP A 344 34.82 22.93 -42.71
C ASP A 344 36.35 22.89 -42.50
N TYR A 345 36.84 23.19 -41.29
CA TYR A 345 38.27 23.20 -40.95
C TYR A 345 38.80 21.86 -40.41
N MET A 346 38.00 20.78 -40.41
CA MET A 346 38.36 19.50 -39.79
C MET A 346 38.73 18.38 -40.76
N ASP A 347 38.85 18.63 -42.08
CA ASP A 347 39.09 17.55 -43.07
C ASP A 347 40.47 17.56 -43.78
N ASP A 348 41.37 18.50 -43.48
CA ASP A 348 42.62 18.68 -44.27
C ASP A 348 43.94 18.56 -43.47
N GLU A 349 43.97 17.87 -42.32
CA GLU A 349 45.24 17.56 -41.61
C GLU A 349 45.51 16.05 -41.44
N GLU A 350 45.41 15.24 -42.51
CA GLU A 350 46.18 13.98 -42.60
C GLU A 350 46.61 13.67 -44.04
N ALA A 351 47.58 14.42 -44.56
CA ALA A 351 48.58 13.84 -45.44
C ALA A 351 49.83 14.72 -45.50
N GLU A 352 50.97 14.07 -45.33
CA GLU A 352 52.28 14.55 -45.78
C GLU A 352 53.05 15.45 -44.80
N ASN A 353 53.86 14.83 -43.93
CA ASN A 353 55.32 14.98 -43.99
C ASN A 353 56.00 14.10 -42.92
N VAL A 354 56.65 13.02 -43.36
CA VAL A 354 57.79 12.44 -42.64
C VAL A 354 58.99 12.52 -43.59
N PRO A 355 59.96 13.41 -43.34
CA PRO A 355 61.21 13.43 -44.07
C PRO A 355 62.36 12.74 -43.30
N GLU A 356 63.32 12.25 -44.09
CA GLU A 356 64.73 11.95 -43.76
C GLU A 356 65.01 10.74 -42.86
N ASP A 357 66.10 9.98 -42.97
CA ASP A 357 67.19 9.73 -43.92
C ASP A 357 68.00 8.61 -43.23
N ASP A 358 68.61 7.66 -43.95
CA ASP A 358 69.93 7.16 -43.54
C ASP A 358 70.65 6.41 -44.69
N PRO A 359 71.99 6.53 -44.80
CA PRO A 359 72.75 6.32 -46.03
C PRO A 359 73.51 4.98 -46.10
N ALA A 360 74.12 4.80 -47.27
CA ALA A 360 75.34 4.03 -47.55
C ALA A 360 75.21 2.54 -47.91
N ALA A 361 75.38 2.28 -49.21
CA ALA A 361 76.28 1.30 -49.86
C ALA A 361 75.60 0.87 -51.17
N GLY A 362 76.16 0.97 -52.36
CA GLY A 362 77.53 1.05 -52.81
C GLY A 362 77.59 0.28 -54.14
N SER A 363 78.46 0.70 -55.07
CA SER A 363 78.87 -0.05 -56.27
C SER A 363 77.79 -0.20 -57.38
N THR A 364 78.03 -0.10 -58.68
CA THR A 364 79.13 0.24 -59.60
C THR A 364 78.51 0.26 -61.01
N ASP A 365 79.10 1.03 -61.92
CA ASP A 365 79.15 0.83 -63.38
C ASP A 365 77.86 0.82 -64.24
N ALA A 366 77.64 1.98 -64.88
CA ALA A 366 77.53 2.23 -66.34
C ALA A 366 77.62 1.05 -67.36
N PRO A 367 77.28 1.27 -68.66
CA PRO A 367 76.23 2.11 -69.26
C PRO A 367 75.53 1.48 -70.50
N LEU A 368 74.55 2.22 -71.05
CA LEU A 368 74.12 2.31 -72.47
C LEU A 368 73.66 1.02 -73.21
N ALA A 369 72.35 0.96 -73.50
CA ALA A 369 71.77 0.86 -74.84
C ALA A 369 70.27 1.21 -74.80
#